data_AF-A0A059LQK8-F1
#
_entry.id   AF-A0A059LQK8-F1
#
_cell.length_a   1.000
_cell.length_b   1.000
_cell.length_c   1.000
_cell.angle_alpha   90.00
_cell.angle_beta   90.00
_cell.angle_gamma   90.00
#
_symmetry.space_group_name_H-M   'P 1'
#
loop_
_entity.id
_entity.type
_entity.pdbx_description
1 polymer ?
#
loop_
_entity_poly.entity_id
_entity_poly.type
_entity_poly.pdbx_seq_one_letter_code
_entity_poly.pdbx_strand_id
1 'polypeptide(L)'
;MLRTVASSVRETAGAGVALRAFATQTKAAVPAQSWDDVSSAVKSEDGKREVASLRNAVSEAANRLKSMSQPVSEPDWAKVEANVDPKLLAAYKKAASSIKWPSYPGQEVQRIEAEFAKLQGEAERLRGLATANVERITAELKELELLKSQMRSLTADEYLARHPELASQVDAETERRFYMPW
;
A
#
# COMPACT_ATOMS: atom_id res chain seq x y z
N MET A 1 -60.83 15.13 -38.89
CA MET A 1 -60.25 15.58 -37.60
C MET A 1 -59.28 14.48 -37.16
N LEU A 2 -58.05 14.36 -37.67
CA LEU A 2 -56.80 15.12 -37.38
C LEU A 2 -56.62 15.40 -35.88
N ARG A 3 -55.52 15.09 -35.18
CA ARG A 3 -54.32 14.27 -35.41
C ARG A 3 -53.62 14.18 -34.03
N THR A 4 -52.93 13.08 -33.78
CA THR A 4 -52.04 12.76 -32.66
C THR A 4 -51.10 13.89 -32.22
N VAL A 5 -50.85 14.05 -30.92
CA VAL A 5 -49.62 14.68 -30.39
C VAL A 5 -49.05 13.85 -29.25
N ALA A 6 -47.77 13.51 -29.41
CA ALA A 6 -46.96 12.63 -28.59
C ALA A 6 -46.52 13.28 -27.27
N SER A 7 -46.43 12.46 -26.22
CA SER A 7 -45.77 12.80 -24.96
C SER A 7 -44.25 12.67 -25.12
N SER A 8 -43.53 13.79 -25.06
CA SER A 8 -42.08 13.79 -24.85
C SER A 8 -41.78 13.98 -23.35
N VAL A 9 -41.38 12.90 -22.69
CA VAL A 9 -40.77 12.98 -21.36
C VAL A 9 -39.36 13.54 -21.56
N ARG A 10 -39.17 14.81 -21.19
CA ARG A 10 -37.86 15.43 -21.11
C ARG A 10 -37.34 15.20 -19.68
N GLU A 11 -36.50 14.20 -19.54
CA GLU A 11 -35.70 13.94 -18.36
C GLU A 11 -34.76 15.14 -18.17
N THR A 12 -35.16 16.08 -17.32
CA THR A 12 -34.29 17.19 -16.91
C THR A 12 -33.52 16.71 -15.69
N ALA A 13 -32.26 16.37 -15.93
CA ALA A 13 -31.26 16.10 -14.91
C ALA A 13 -31.17 17.31 -13.97
N GLY A 14 -31.85 17.22 -12.83
CA GLY A 14 -31.67 18.12 -11.70
C GLY A 14 -30.31 17.87 -11.08
N ALA A 15 -29.32 18.65 -11.48
CA ALA A 15 -28.01 18.72 -10.86
C ALA A 15 -28.15 19.23 -9.41
N GLY A 16 -28.29 18.30 -8.48
CA GLY A 16 -28.21 18.55 -7.05
C GLY A 16 -26.78 18.88 -6.63
N VAL A 17 -26.61 20.05 -6.04
CA VAL A 17 -25.36 20.61 -5.52
C VAL A 17 -24.71 19.65 -4.51
N ALA A 18 -23.65 18.98 -4.91
CA ALA A 18 -22.69 18.31 -4.03
C ALA A 18 -21.31 18.95 -4.21
N LEU A 19 -21.18 20.20 -3.78
CA LEU A 19 -19.90 20.94 -3.78
C LEU A 19 -19.02 20.40 -2.63
N ARG A 20 -18.17 19.42 -2.95
CA ARG A 20 -17.19 18.84 -2.02
C ARG A 20 -16.00 19.78 -1.86
N ALA A 21 -15.96 20.51 -0.75
CA ALA A 21 -14.89 21.43 -0.36
C ALA A 21 -13.59 20.75 0.14
N PHE A 22 -13.17 19.64 -0.48
CA PHE A 22 -12.00 18.86 -0.06
C PHE A 22 -10.80 18.95 -1.01
N ALA A 23 -10.90 19.76 -2.08
CA ALA A 23 -9.92 19.78 -3.15
C ALA A 23 -8.61 20.52 -2.85
N THR A 24 -8.57 21.41 -1.86
CA THR A 24 -7.52 22.45 -1.78
C THR A 24 -6.40 22.18 -0.78
N GLN A 25 -6.44 21.10 0.00
CA GLN A 25 -5.50 20.91 1.11
C GLN A 25 -4.43 19.82 0.93
N THR A 26 -4.36 19.13 -0.20
CA THR A 26 -3.30 18.13 -0.45
C THR A 26 -2.50 18.46 -1.70
N LYS A 27 -1.67 19.51 -1.62
CA LYS A 27 -0.51 19.68 -2.51
C LYS A 27 0.70 18.96 -1.91
N ALA A 28 0.59 17.65 -1.72
CA ALA A 28 1.77 16.79 -1.72
C ALA A 28 1.82 16.20 -3.12
N ALA A 29 2.62 16.79 -4.00
CA ALA A 29 3.02 16.09 -5.21
C ALA A 29 3.74 14.83 -4.73
N VAL A 30 3.06 13.69 -4.76
CA VAL A 30 3.71 12.39 -4.60
C VAL A 30 4.82 12.42 -5.65
N PRO A 31 6.10 12.44 -5.28
CA PRO A 31 7.16 12.28 -6.27
C PRO A 31 6.78 11.05 -7.06
N ALA A 32 6.95 11.07 -8.39
CA ALA A 32 6.71 9.90 -9.21
C ALA A 32 7.71 8.81 -8.79
N GLN A 33 7.44 8.16 -7.66
CA GLN A 33 8.14 7.01 -7.16
C GLN A 33 7.85 5.98 -8.25
N SER A 34 8.90 5.59 -8.96
CA SER A 34 8.82 4.58 -9.99
C SER A 34 8.28 3.30 -9.33
N TRP A 35 7.00 3.00 -9.56
CA TRP A 35 6.41 1.72 -9.18
C TRP A 35 7.18 0.56 -9.79
N ASP A 36 7.87 0.82 -10.90
CA ASP A 36 8.72 -0.13 -11.59
C ASP A 36 9.96 -0.46 -10.73
N ASP A 37 10.58 0.54 -10.08
CA ASP A 37 11.71 0.33 -9.15
C ASP A 37 11.28 -0.51 -7.95
N VAL A 38 10.13 -0.18 -7.35
CA VAL A 38 9.55 -0.94 -6.23
C VAL A 38 9.26 -2.39 -6.65
N SER A 39 8.68 -2.58 -7.83
CA SER A 39 8.38 -3.92 -8.35
C SER A 39 9.65 -4.73 -8.66
N SER A 40 10.73 -4.08 -9.11
CA SER A 40 11.99 -4.72 -9.44
C SER A 40 12.76 -5.19 -8.20
N ALA A 41 12.61 -4.48 -7.07
CA ALA A 41 13.23 -4.85 -5.80
C ALA A 41 12.57 -6.08 -5.15
N VAL A 42 11.30 -6.34 -5.45
CA VAL A 42 10.53 -7.44 -4.87
C VAL A 42 10.72 -8.72 -5.70
N LYS A 43 11.42 -9.69 -5.13
CA LYS A 43 11.75 -10.96 -5.82
C LYS A 43 10.66 -12.03 -5.70
N SER A 44 9.83 -11.97 -4.67
CA SER A 44 8.74 -12.92 -4.45
C SER A 44 7.53 -12.62 -5.35
N GLU A 45 6.96 -13.63 -6.00
CA GLU A 45 5.75 -13.48 -6.84
C GLU A 45 4.55 -12.95 -6.05
N ASP A 46 4.36 -13.39 -4.82
CA ASP A 46 3.29 -12.87 -3.96
C ASP A 46 3.52 -11.41 -3.61
N GLY A 47 4.75 -11.01 -3.29
CA GLY A 47 5.09 -9.60 -3.09
C GLY A 47 4.84 -8.73 -4.34
N LYS A 48 5.11 -9.24 -5.55
CA LYS A 48 4.80 -8.51 -6.80
C LYS A 48 3.30 -8.33 -6.98
N ARG A 49 2.48 -9.33 -6.64
CA ARG A 49 1.01 -9.25 -6.66
C ARG A 49 0.50 -8.19 -5.70
N GLU A 50 1.03 -8.15 -4.48
CA GLU A 50 0.65 -7.13 -3.48
C GLU A 50 1.05 -5.72 -3.92
N VAL A 51 2.24 -5.54 -4.49
CA VAL A 51 2.67 -4.24 -5.04
C VAL A 51 1.74 -3.80 -6.19
N ALA A 52 1.34 -4.71 -7.07
CA ALA A 52 0.39 -4.41 -8.15
C ALA A 52 -0.99 -4.03 -7.61
N SER A 53 -1.48 -4.74 -6.58
CA SER A 53 -2.71 -4.41 -5.86
C SER A 53 -2.66 -3.01 -5.26
N LEU A 54 -1.55 -2.67 -4.58
CA LEU A 54 -1.34 -1.35 -3.98
C LEU A 54 -1.31 -0.24 -5.04
N ARG A 55 -0.61 -0.46 -6.16
CA ARG A 55 -0.57 0.49 -7.30
C ARG A 55 -1.96 0.80 -7.83
N ASN A 56 -2.80 -0.23 -7.96
CA ASN A 56 -4.18 -0.07 -8.41
C ASN A 56 -5.02 0.71 -7.40
N ALA A 57 -4.90 0.38 -6.10
CA ALA A 57 -5.62 1.08 -5.04
C ALA A 57 -5.26 2.57 -4.96
N VAL A 58 -3.96 2.90 -5.08
CA VAL A 58 -3.48 4.30 -5.08
C VAL A 58 -3.98 5.05 -6.32
N SER A 59 -3.93 4.42 -7.48
CA SER A 59 -4.39 5.02 -8.74
C SER A 59 -5.91 5.27 -8.71
N GLU A 60 -6.68 4.33 -8.17
CA GLU A 60 -8.13 4.47 -7.97
C GLU A 60 -8.44 5.60 -6.99
N ALA A 61 -7.74 5.69 -5.86
CA ALA A 61 -7.90 6.78 -4.90
C ALA A 61 -7.57 8.15 -5.53
N ALA A 62 -6.50 8.23 -6.32
CA ALA A 62 -6.13 9.45 -7.04
C ALA A 62 -7.18 9.87 -8.08
N ASN A 63 -7.73 8.90 -8.83
CA ASN A 63 -8.78 9.15 -9.81
C ASN A 63 -10.08 9.61 -9.14
N ARG A 64 -10.48 8.97 -8.03
CA ARG A 64 -11.62 9.41 -7.23
C ARG A 64 -11.42 10.82 -6.73
N LEU A 65 -10.27 11.13 -6.14
CA LEU A 65 -9.96 12.47 -5.67
C LEU A 65 -10.08 13.49 -6.81
N LYS A 66 -9.46 13.22 -7.97
CA LYS A 66 -9.55 14.08 -9.15
C LYS A 66 -10.97 14.31 -9.65
N SER A 67 -11.83 13.29 -9.58
CA SER A 67 -13.24 13.42 -9.97
C SER A 67 -14.05 14.24 -8.96
N MET A 68 -13.74 14.11 -7.67
CA MET A 68 -14.45 14.79 -6.58
C MET A 68 -13.95 16.22 -6.35
N SER A 69 -12.71 16.51 -6.75
CA SER A 69 -12.04 17.79 -6.58
C SER A 69 -12.23 18.73 -7.78
N GLN A 70 -13.03 18.34 -8.78
CA GLN A 70 -13.37 19.21 -9.91
C GLN A 70 -14.04 20.47 -9.35
N PRO A 71 -13.51 21.68 -9.63
CA PRO A 71 -14.21 22.90 -9.26
C PRO A 71 -15.54 22.92 -10.02
N VAL A 72 -16.66 22.94 -9.31
CA VAL A 72 -17.97 23.17 -9.93
C VAL A 72 -17.93 24.57 -10.52
N SER A 73 -18.13 24.68 -11.84
CA SER A 73 -18.24 25.97 -12.51
C SER A 73 -19.34 26.78 -11.83
N GLU A 74 -19.04 28.03 -11.47
CA GLU A 74 -20.03 28.93 -10.89
C GLU A 74 -21.28 29.00 -11.79
N PRO A 75 -22.49 28.99 -11.22
CA PRO A 75 -23.71 29.19 -12.00
C PRO A 75 -23.65 30.52 -12.74
N ASP A 76 -24.08 30.56 -14.00
CA ASP A 76 -24.24 31.80 -14.77
C ASP A 76 -25.40 32.61 -14.19
N TRP A 77 -25.11 33.44 -13.18
CA TRP A 77 -26.11 34.20 -12.43
C TRP A 77 -26.94 35.14 -13.32
N ALA A 78 -26.39 35.61 -14.43
CA ALA A 78 -27.09 36.49 -15.37
C ALA A 78 -28.24 35.77 -16.11
N LYS A 79 -28.04 34.51 -16.49
CA LYS A 79 -29.11 33.68 -17.09
C LYS A 79 -30.15 33.23 -16.08
N VAL A 80 -29.75 33.03 -14.83
CA VAL A 80 -30.66 32.64 -13.76
C VAL A 80 -31.52 33.83 -13.33
N GLU A 81 -30.96 35.03 -13.25
CA GLU A 81 -31.69 36.27 -12.98
C GLU A 81 -32.74 36.61 -14.06
N ALA A 82 -32.50 36.20 -15.31
CA ALA A 82 -33.43 36.42 -16.41
C ALA A 82 -34.64 35.46 -16.41
N ASN A 83 -34.56 34.30 -15.76
CA ASN A 83 -35.56 33.22 -15.85
C ASN A 83 -36.21 32.85 -14.50
N VAL A 84 -35.77 33.44 -13.39
CA VAL A 84 -36.23 33.10 -12.04
C VAL A 84 -36.75 34.34 -11.32
N ASP A 85 -37.81 34.16 -10.52
CA ASP A 85 -38.39 35.23 -9.71
C ASP A 85 -37.32 35.86 -8.77
N PRO A 86 -37.13 37.19 -8.80
CA PRO A 86 -36.14 37.89 -7.98
C PRO A 86 -36.23 37.58 -6.48
N LYS A 87 -37.44 37.33 -5.95
CA LYS A 87 -37.61 36.98 -4.52
C LYS A 87 -37.03 35.60 -4.18
N LEU A 88 -37.17 34.64 -5.09
CA LEU A 88 -36.65 33.28 -4.90
C LEU A 88 -35.12 33.26 -4.97
N LEU A 89 -34.56 34.05 -5.89
CA LEU A 89 -33.11 34.20 -6.03
C LEU A 89 -32.47 34.87 -4.82
N ALA A 90 -33.11 35.92 -4.27
CA ALA A 90 -32.65 36.58 -3.05
C ALA A 90 -32.70 35.63 -1.84
N ALA A 91 -33.77 34.82 -1.72
CA ALA A 91 -33.88 33.80 -0.69
C ALA A 91 -32.79 32.72 -0.82
N TYR A 92 -32.47 32.28 -2.04
CA TYR A 92 -31.40 31.31 -2.31
C TYR A 92 -30.02 31.88 -1.98
N LYS A 93 -29.69 33.10 -2.42
CA LYS A 93 -28.42 33.76 -2.09
C LYS A 93 -28.26 33.92 -0.58
N LYS A 94 -29.34 34.25 0.15
CA LYS A 94 -29.36 34.34 1.62
C LYS A 94 -29.20 32.97 2.30
N ALA A 95 -29.83 31.93 1.77
CA ALA A 95 -29.68 30.58 2.29
C ALA A 95 -28.26 30.03 2.05
N ALA A 96 -27.72 30.21 0.84
CA ALA A 96 -26.38 29.75 0.47
C ALA A 96 -25.28 30.40 1.32
N SER A 97 -25.41 31.70 1.64
CA SER A 97 -24.48 32.41 2.52
C SER A 97 -24.67 32.09 4.01
N SER A 98 -25.82 31.51 4.39
CA SER A 98 -26.07 31.03 5.76
C SER A 98 -25.56 29.60 6.00
N ILE A 99 -25.13 28.87 4.96
CA ILE A 99 -24.58 27.53 5.10
C ILE A 99 -23.14 27.64 5.63
N LYS A 100 -22.96 27.34 6.91
CA LYS A 100 -21.63 27.09 7.47
C LYS A 100 -21.23 25.66 7.15
N TRP A 101 -20.23 25.50 6.29
CA TRP A 101 -19.68 24.19 5.97
C TRP A 101 -18.98 23.61 7.20
N PRO A 102 -19.20 22.31 7.53
CA PRO A 102 -18.46 21.66 8.59
C PRO A 102 -16.97 21.65 8.24
N SER A 103 -16.16 22.14 9.18
CA SER A 103 -14.71 22.09 9.06
C SER A 103 -14.23 20.67 9.33
N TYR A 104 -13.41 20.14 8.43
CA TYR A 104 -12.81 18.83 8.61
C TYR A 104 -11.55 18.93 9.49
N PRO A 105 -11.48 18.24 10.64
CA PRO A 105 -10.38 18.39 11.60
C PRO A 105 -9.05 17.77 11.13
N GLY A 106 -9.04 16.97 10.05
CA GLY A 106 -7.79 16.58 9.37
C GLY A 106 -6.79 15.73 10.16
N GLN A 107 -7.23 14.97 11.19
CA GLN A 107 -6.32 14.19 12.04
C GLN A 107 -5.82 12.88 11.40
N GLU A 108 -6.38 12.48 10.25
CA GLU A 108 -6.04 11.20 9.61
C GLU A 108 -4.59 11.14 9.13
N VAL A 109 -4.01 12.27 8.70
CA VAL A 109 -2.63 12.33 8.23
C VAL A 109 -1.66 11.94 9.35
N GLN A 110 -1.85 12.49 10.55
CA GLN A 110 -1.01 12.19 11.72
C GLN A 110 -1.14 10.72 12.15
N ARG A 111 -2.34 10.15 12.04
CA ARG A 111 -2.56 8.73 12.35
C ARG A 111 -1.85 7.82 11.35
N ILE A 112 -1.95 8.14 10.05
CA ILE A 112 -1.31 7.38 8.97
C ILE A 112 0.21 7.48 9.08
N GLU A 113 0.76 8.66 9.38
CA GLU A 113 2.19 8.84 9.62
C GLU A 113 2.70 7.98 10.78
N ALA A 114 1.95 7.93 11.89
CA ALA A 114 2.30 7.09 13.05
C ALA A 114 2.24 5.59 12.73
N GLU A 115 1.27 5.15 11.93
CA GLU A 115 1.19 3.76 11.45
C GLU A 115 2.34 3.44 10.49
N PHE A 116 2.66 4.34 9.55
CA PHE A 116 3.74 4.16 8.59
C PHE A 116 5.12 4.09 9.27
N ALA A 117 5.36 4.90 10.30
CA ALA A 117 6.58 4.84 11.09
C ALA A 117 6.80 3.47 11.75
N LYS A 118 5.72 2.81 12.21
CA LYS A 118 5.80 1.44 12.75
C LYS A 118 6.18 0.43 11.67
N LEU A 119 5.58 0.52 10.48
CA LEU A 119 5.93 -0.35 9.35
C LEU A 119 7.39 -0.16 8.94
N GLN A 120 7.90 1.07 8.94
CA GLN A 120 9.30 1.35 8.63
C GLN A 120 10.25 0.69 9.64
N GLY A 121 9.97 0.84 10.95
CA GLY A 121 10.78 0.19 11.98
C GLY A 121 10.80 -1.34 11.86
N GLU A 122 9.66 -1.95 11.52
CA GLU A 122 9.59 -3.39 11.29
C GLU A 122 10.36 -3.82 10.04
N ALA A 123 10.29 -3.05 8.96
CA ALA A 123 11.07 -3.31 7.75
C ALA A 123 12.59 -3.21 8.01
N GLU A 124 13.03 -2.23 8.79
CA GLU A 124 14.44 -2.07 9.19
C GLU A 124 14.91 -3.25 10.06
N ARG A 125 14.07 -3.71 11.00
CA ARG A 125 14.34 -4.90 11.82
C ARG A 125 14.50 -6.16 10.97
N LEU A 126 13.57 -6.40 10.04
CA LEU A 126 13.63 -7.54 9.13
C LEU A 126 14.85 -7.47 8.20
N ARG A 127 15.22 -6.28 7.75
CA ARG A 127 16.44 -6.06 6.98
C ARG A 127 17.68 -6.47 7.77
N GLY A 128 17.79 -6.07 9.03
CA GLY A 128 18.90 -6.46 9.90
C GLY A 128 19.01 -7.97 10.11
N LEU A 129 17.87 -8.65 10.28
CA LEU A 129 17.84 -10.12 10.36
C LEU A 129 18.26 -10.79 9.04
N ALA A 130 17.79 -10.26 7.91
CA ALA A 130 18.16 -10.77 6.60
C ALA A 130 19.67 -10.63 6.34
N THR A 131 20.27 -9.50 6.69
CA THR A 131 21.73 -9.30 6.54
C THR A 131 22.53 -10.26 7.41
N ALA A 132 22.15 -10.42 8.68
CA ALA A 132 22.82 -11.36 9.59
C ALA A 132 22.70 -12.82 9.10
N ASN A 133 21.53 -13.20 8.56
CA ASN A 133 21.33 -14.53 7.99
C ASN A 133 22.18 -14.76 6.74
N VAL A 134 22.31 -13.76 5.86
CA VAL A 134 23.18 -13.86 4.69
C VAL A 134 24.63 -14.04 5.12
N GLU A 135 25.12 -13.27 6.09
CA GLU A 135 26.47 -13.42 6.62
C GLU A 135 26.71 -14.81 7.20
N ARG A 136 25.80 -15.32 8.05
CA ARG A 136 25.85 -16.67 8.60
C ARG A 136 25.92 -17.74 7.51
N ILE A 137 25.00 -17.68 6.54
CA ILE A 137 24.95 -18.65 5.43
C ILE A 137 26.23 -18.58 4.59
N THR A 138 26.79 -17.39 4.35
CA THR A 138 28.04 -17.26 3.60
C THR A 138 29.25 -17.83 4.35
N ALA A 139 29.27 -17.73 5.68
CA ALA A 139 30.31 -18.36 6.49
C ALA A 139 30.18 -19.89 6.45
N GLU A 140 28.96 -20.42 6.62
CA GLU A 140 28.66 -21.85 6.48
C GLU A 140 29.03 -22.38 5.10
N LEU A 141 28.77 -21.62 4.03
CA LEU A 141 29.12 -22.03 2.68
C LEU A 141 30.63 -22.19 2.50
N LYS A 142 31.42 -21.26 3.05
CA LYS A 142 32.89 -21.33 3.01
C LYS A 142 33.43 -22.51 3.82
N GLU A 143 32.84 -22.78 4.97
CA GLU A 143 33.20 -23.94 5.79
C GLU A 143 32.88 -25.25 5.06
N LEU A 144 31.72 -25.34 4.42
CA LEU A 144 31.34 -26.50 3.61
C LEU A 144 32.25 -26.70 2.39
N GLU A 145 32.66 -25.62 1.73
CA GLU A 145 33.63 -25.69 0.63
C GLU A 145 35.01 -26.18 1.10
N LEU A 146 35.48 -25.68 2.24
CA LEU A 146 36.71 -26.16 2.87
C LEU A 146 36.59 -27.63 3.23
N LEU A 147 35.51 -28.03 3.89
CA LEU A 147 35.26 -29.41 4.28
C LEU A 147 35.18 -30.33 3.06
N LYS A 148 34.51 -29.91 1.98
CA LYS A 148 34.46 -30.64 0.71
C LYS A 148 35.84 -30.83 0.09
N SER A 149 36.71 -29.81 0.16
CA SER A 149 38.08 -29.93 -0.34
C SER A 149 38.94 -30.86 0.53
N GLN A 150 38.71 -30.84 1.84
CA GLN A 150 39.42 -31.67 2.82
C GLN A 150 38.80 -33.05 3.00
N MET A 151 37.64 -33.35 2.40
CA MET A 151 36.87 -34.57 2.62
C MET A 151 37.67 -35.86 2.29
N ARG A 152 38.68 -35.74 1.44
CA ARG A 152 39.60 -36.86 1.09
C ARG A 152 40.77 -37.02 2.06
N SER A 153 41.08 -36.00 2.85
CA SER A 153 42.25 -35.95 3.74
C SER A 153 41.91 -35.78 5.23
N LEU A 154 40.68 -35.39 5.55
CA LEU A 154 40.21 -35.17 6.91
C LEU A 154 39.95 -36.52 7.58
N THR A 155 40.54 -36.73 8.75
CA THR A 155 40.31 -37.96 9.53
C THR A 155 39.00 -37.87 10.33
N ALA A 156 38.39 -39.02 10.64
CA ALA A 156 37.15 -39.08 11.41
C ALA A 156 37.31 -38.43 12.80
N ASP A 157 38.49 -38.60 13.42
CA ASP A 157 38.80 -38.02 14.73
C ASP A 157 38.92 -36.49 14.67
N GLU A 158 39.51 -35.94 13.61
CA GLU A 158 39.59 -34.48 13.39
C GLU A 158 38.21 -33.86 13.12
N TYR A 159 37.30 -34.61 12.47
CA TYR A 159 35.93 -34.16 12.24
C TYR A 159 35.09 -34.19 13.53
N LEU A 160 35.18 -35.27 14.31
CA LEU A 160 34.49 -35.39 15.60
C LEU A 160 35.03 -34.40 16.65
N ALA A 161 36.31 -34.04 16.59
CA ALA A 161 36.88 -33.00 17.43
C ALA A 161 36.34 -31.59 17.11
N ARG A 162 35.95 -31.34 15.85
CA ARG A 162 35.31 -30.08 15.41
C ARG A 162 33.82 -30.03 15.72
N HIS A 163 33.18 -31.19 15.84
CA HIS A 163 31.74 -31.36 16.08
C HIS A 163 31.49 -32.24 17.31
N PRO A 164 31.75 -31.73 18.53
CA PRO A 164 31.59 -32.49 19.77
C PRO A 164 30.14 -32.96 20.01
N GLU A 165 29.16 -32.28 19.40
CA GLU A 165 27.75 -32.69 19.38
C GLU A 165 27.53 -34.04 18.69
N LEU A 166 28.29 -34.33 17.62
CA LEU A 166 28.22 -35.60 16.92
C LEU A 166 28.89 -36.71 17.73
N ALA A 167 30.00 -36.40 18.40
CA ALA A 167 30.65 -37.35 19.31
C ALA A 167 29.71 -37.77 20.44
N SER A 168 29.04 -36.80 21.08
CA SER A 168 28.05 -37.10 22.12
C SER A 168 26.83 -37.88 21.60
N GLN A 169 26.40 -37.67 20.35
CA GLN A 169 25.34 -38.47 19.74
C GLN A 169 25.79 -39.92 19.51
N VAL A 170 27.00 -40.11 18.98
CA VAL A 170 27.58 -41.45 18.78
C VAL A 170 27.73 -42.19 20.10
N ASP A 171 28.17 -41.52 21.16
CA ASP A 171 28.26 -42.08 22.50
C ASP A 171 26.87 -42.47 23.04
N ALA A 172 25.87 -41.60 22.89
CA ALA A 172 24.50 -41.87 23.32
C ALA A 172 23.83 -43.02 22.53
N GLU A 173 24.10 -43.15 21.24
CA GLU A 173 23.61 -44.26 20.41
C GLU A 173 24.30 -45.58 20.78
N THR A 174 25.59 -45.53 21.11
CA THR A 174 26.38 -46.66 21.59
C THR A 174 25.88 -47.15 22.95
N GLU A 175 25.59 -46.24 23.89
CA GLU A 175 24.98 -46.56 25.19
C GLU A 175 23.59 -47.20 25.04
N ARG A 176 22.82 -46.75 24.05
CA ARG A 176 21.50 -47.29 23.72
C ARG A 176 21.54 -48.57 22.87
N ARG A 177 22.73 -49.09 22.53
CA ARG A 177 22.96 -50.27 21.69
C ARG A 177 22.30 -50.18 20.30
N PHE A 178 22.11 -48.97 19.78
CA PHE A 178 21.68 -48.77 18.41
C PHE A 178 22.91 -48.78 17.51
N TYR A 179 23.24 -49.96 16.96
CA TYR A 179 24.39 -50.14 16.07
C TYR A 179 24.05 -50.01 14.58
N MET A 180 22.80 -49.68 14.25
CA MET A 180 22.34 -49.54 12.87
C MET A 180 22.10 -48.07 12.53
N PRO A 181 22.83 -47.51 11.55
CA PRO A 181 22.52 -46.19 11.01
C PRO A 181 21.22 -46.28 10.19
N TRP A 182 20.32 -45.32 10.38
CA TRP A 182 19.13 -45.12 9.54
C TRP A 182 19.45 -44.30 8.29
#